data_AF-A0A7C1DSJ3-F1
#
_entry.id   AF-A0A7C1DSJ3-F1
#
_cell.length_a   1.000
_cell.length_b   1.000
_cell.length_c   1.000
_cell.angle_alpha   90.00
_cell.angle_beta   90.00
_cell.angle_gamma   90.00
#
_symmetry.space_group_name_H-M   'P 1'
#
loop_
_entity.id
_entity.type
_entity.pdbx_description
1 polymer ?
#
loop_
_entity_poly.entity_id
_entity_poly.type
_entity_poly.pdbx_seq_one_letter_code
_entity_poly.pdbx_strand_id
1 'polypeptide(L)'
;MPVNAEKEISKLWRNLHAAQGEIIKMYYRMREVALAFAPAGTDPLEVGLKAAEMIGRDVGKNLLPRLNWLKGEEGFLMQLGAALAGVWNTEGGIAGVEQGERPGEVLIRCTRCPWPSTAKDFEVSMEEVALSRERMFQAMLEDISVFFNIPLKLEMLKAIPRGHGVYLMRLSKAA
;
A
#
# COMPACT_ATOMS: atom_id res chain seq x y z
N MET A 1 -23.54 26.67 24.61
CA MET A 1 -22.27 27.16 24.01
C MET A 1 -22.20 26.69 22.57
N PRO A 2 -21.89 27.56 21.61
CA PRO A 2 -21.69 27.13 20.23
C PRO A 2 -20.45 26.22 20.13
N VAL A 3 -20.50 25.23 19.23
CA VAL A 3 -19.37 24.34 18.94
C VAL A 3 -18.25 25.15 18.28
N ASN A 4 -17.03 25.05 18.80
CA ASN A 4 -15.85 25.59 18.13
C ASN A 4 -15.38 24.59 17.06
N ALA A 5 -15.79 24.81 15.81
CA ALA A 5 -15.50 23.90 14.70
C ALA A 5 -14.00 23.71 14.46
N GLU A 6 -13.20 24.78 14.53
CA GLU A 6 -11.75 24.72 14.30
C GLU A 6 -11.05 23.83 15.34
N LYS A 7 -11.44 23.95 16.61
CA LYS A 7 -10.92 23.12 17.70
C LYS A 7 -11.25 21.65 17.49
N GLU A 8 -12.49 21.34 17.11
CA GLU A 8 -12.91 19.95 16.89
C GLU A 8 -12.25 19.34 15.64
N ILE A 9 -12.11 20.10 14.55
CA ILE A 9 -11.37 19.67 13.34
C ILE A 9 -9.91 19.39 13.70
N SER A 10 -9.25 20.30 14.42
CA SER A 10 -7.85 20.12 14.84
C SER A 10 -7.65 18.91 15.75
N LYS A 11 -8.65 18.58 16.58
CA LYS A 11 -8.64 17.38 17.42
C LYS A 11 -8.77 16.11 16.57
N LEU A 12 -9.73 16.06 15.65
CA LEU A 12 -9.91 14.93 14.74
C LEU A 12 -8.67 14.70 13.87
N TRP A 13 -8.08 15.78 13.35
CA TRP A 13 -6.86 15.72 12.54
C TRP A 13 -5.68 15.11 13.30
N ARG A 14 -5.46 15.53 14.55
CA ARG A 14 -4.41 14.94 15.41
C ARG A 14 -4.68 13.47 15.70
N ASN A 15 -5.93 13.10 16.00
CA ASN A 15 -6.30 11.71 16.27
C ASN A 15 -6.09 10.83 15.03
N LEU A 16 -6.44 11.32 13.84
CA LEU A 16 -6.18 10.62 12.58
C LEU A 16 -4.68 10.34 12.40
N HIS A 17 -3.84 11.36 12.53
CA HIS A 17 -2.39 11.18 12.37
C HIS A 17 -1.77 10.27 13.43
N ALA A 18 -2.25 10.33 14.67
CA ALA A 18 -1.84 9.39 15.70
C ALA A 18 -2.19 7.94 15.32
N ALA A 19 -3.41 7.70 14.84
CA ALA A 19 -3.84 6.38 14.36
C ALA A 19 -3.00 5.91 13.16
N GLN A 20 -2.75 6.78 12.18
CA GLN A 20 -1.89 6.49 11.02
C GLN A 20 -0.48 6.06 11.44
N GLY A 21 0.12 6.77 12.41
CA GLY A 21 1.43 6.41 12.94
C GLY A 21 1.46 5.04 13.61
N GLU A 22 0.42 4.67 14.35
CA GLU A 22 0.36 3.39 15.03
C GLU A 22 0.07 2.20 14.09
N ILE A 23 -0.67 2.40 13.00
CA ILE A 23 -0.91 1.35 11.98
C ILE A 23 0.42 0.78 11.46
N ILE A 24 1.36 1.65 11.12
CA ILE A 24 2.64 1.26 10.51
C ILE A 24 3.57 0.63 11.56
N LYS A 25 3.64 1.21 12.76
CA LYS A 25 4.42 0.63 13.85
C LYS A 25 3.91 -0.75 14.23
N MET A 26 2.60 -0.97 14.20
CA MET A 26 2.01 -2.27 14.51
C MET A 26 2.51 -3.35 13.56
N TYR A 27 2.66 -3.05 12.26
CA TYR A 27 3.26 -3.98 11.30
C TYR A 27 4.66 -4.43 11.75
N TYR A 28 5.56 -3.50 12.07
CA TYR A 28 6.93 -3.83 12.45
C TYR A 28 7.03 -4.50 13.82
N ARG A 29 6.21 -4.09 14.80
CA ARG A 29 6.12 -4.78 16.10
C ARG A 29 5.69 -6.23 15.93
N MET A 30 4.70 -6.49 15.09
CA MET A 30 4.26 -7.87 14.82
C MET A 30 5.31 -8.68 14.06
N ARG A 31 6.10 -8.04 13.20
CA ARG A 31 7.28 -8.66 12.58
C ARG A 31 8.33 -9.05 13.62
N GLU A 32 8.66 -8.18 14.58
CA GLU A 32 9.59 -8.52 15.67
C GLU A 32 9.09 -9.68 16.52
N VAL A 33 7.79 -9.68 16.86
CA VAL A 33 7.15 -10.81 17.54
C VAL A 33 7.30 -12.08 16.73
N ALA A 34 6.97 -12.06 15.43
CA ALA A 34 7.10 -13.23 14.57
C ALA A 34 8.54 -13.76 14.52
N LEU A 35 9.54 -12.88 14.47
CA LEU A 35 10.95 -13.26 14.49
C LEU A 35 11.39 -13.85 15.83
N ALA A 36 10.85 -13.36 16.95
CA ALA A 36 11.14 -13.91 18.27
C ALA A 36 10.61 -15.35 18.45
N PHE A 37 9.55 -15.72 17.73
CA PHE A 37 9.01 -17.09 17.71
C PHE A 37 9.59 -17.96 16.58
N ALA A 38 10.31 -17.37 15.62
CA ALA A 38 10.84 -18.09 14.49
C ALA A 38 12.05 -18.97 14.87
N PRO A 39 12.30 -20.07 14.15
CA PRO A 39 13.51 -20.85 14.31
C PRO A 39 14.79 -20.00 14.19
N ALA A 40 15.85 -20.40 14.89
CA ALA A 40 17.14 -19.73 14.76
C ALA A 40 17.63 -19.76 13.30
N GLY A 41 18.06 -18.60 12.79
CA GLY A 41 18.54 -18.45 11.41
C GLY A 41 17.45 -18.16 10.38
N THR A 42 16.19 -17.98 10.77
CA THR A 42 15.15 -17.46 9.86
C THR A 42 15.55 -16.10 9.30
N ASP A 43 15.41 -15.92 7.98
CA ASP A 43 15.66 -14.64 7.30
C ASP A 43 14.53 -13.63 7.62
N PRO A 44 14.85 -12.49 8.26
CA PRO A 44 13.87 -11.45 8.52
C PRO A 44 13.16 -10.90 7.28
N LEU A 45 13.83 -10.90 6.11
CA LEU A 45 13.24 -10.47 4.86
C LEU A 45 12.09 -11.40 4.42
N GLU A 46 12.28 -12.71 4.50
CA GLU A 46 11.24 -13.68 4.14
C GLU A 46 9.99 -13.52 5.02
N VAL A 47 10.18 -13.25 6.32
CA VAL A 47 9.07 -12.97 7.24
C VAL A 47 8.34 -11.69 6.84
N GLY A 48 9.08 -10.62 6.55
CA GLY A 48 8.51 -9.35 6.07
C GLY A 48 7.72 -9.52 4.76
N LEU A 49 8.29 -10.20 3.77
CA LEU A 49 7.63 -10.48 2.49
C LEU A 49 6.37 -11.33 2.66
N LYS A 50 6.39 -12.32 3.56
CA LYS A 50 5.22 -13.16 3.81
C LYS A 50 4.11 -12.39 4.51
N ALA A 51 4.45 -11.57 5.50
CA ALA A 51 3.49 -10.69 6.16
C ALA A 51 2.85 -9.71 5.17
N ALA A 52 3.67 -9.09 4.31
CA ALA A 52 3.21 -8.21 3.24
C ALA A 52 2.28 -8.92 2.24
N GLU A 53 2.61 -10.14 1.81
CA GLU A 53 1.73 -10.94 0.93
C GLU A 53 0.36 -11.18 1.58
N MET A 54 0.33 -11.64 2.84
CA MET A 54 -0.92 -11.97 3.53
C MET A 54 -1.80 -10.75 3.74
N ILE A 55 -1.22 -9.64 4.21
CA ILE A 55 -1.92 -8.37 4.36
C ILE A 55 -2.43 -7.87 3.00
N GLY A 56 -1.60 -7.97 1.96
CA GLY A 56 -1.97 -7.60 0.59
C GLY A 56 -3.22 -8.34 0.12
N ARG A 57 -3.27 -9.66 0.28
CA ARG A 57 -4.46 -10.45 -0.09
C ARG A 57 -5.71 -9.98 0.65
N ASP A 58 -5.63 -9.79 1.96
CA ASP A 58 -6.80 -9.40 2.75
C ASP A 58 -7.27 -7.97 2.43
N VAL A 59 -6.34 -7.05 2.16
CA VAL A 59 -6.67 -5.72 1.66
C VAL A 59 -7.32 -5.82 0.28
N GLY A 60 -6.78 -6.62 -0.63
CA GLY A 60 -7.33 -6.83 -1.98
C GLY A 60 -8.79 -7.30 -1.96
N LYS A 61 -9.11 -8.29 -1.11
CA LYS A 61 -10.48 -8.77 -0.91
C LYS A 61 -11.43 -7.66 -0.45
N ASN A 62 -10.98 -6.79 0.45
CA ASN A 62 -11.77 -5.66 0.94
C ASN A 62 -12.05 -4.60 -0.14
N LEU A 63 -11.31 -4.60 -1.25
CA LEU A 63 -11.55 -3.71 -2.38
C LEU A 63 -12.64 -4.23 -3.33
N LEU A 64 -12.88 -5.55 -3.40
CA LEU A 64 -13.81 -6.16 -4.36
C LEU A 64 -15.18 -5.48 -4.43
N PRO A 65 -15.87 -5.17 -3.32
CA PRO A 65 -17.21 -4.56 -3.38
C PRO A 65 -17.20 -3.12 -3.91
N ARG A 66 -16.02 -2.48 -3.97
CA ARG A 66 -15.84 -1.09 -4.40
C ARG A 66 -15.48 -0.97 -5.87
N LEU A 67 -15.15 -2.07 -6.54
CA LEU A 67 -14.71 -2.11 -7.93
C LEU A 67 -15.90 -2.40 -8.86
N ASN A 68 -15.96 -1.73 -10.01
CA ASN A 68 -17.05 -1.87 -10.95
C ASN A 68 -16.56 -2.00 -12.40
N TRP A 69 -16.67 -3.22 -12.93
CA TRP A 69 -16.32 -3.52 -14.32
C TRP A 69 -17.27 -2.91 -15.36
N LEU A 70 -18.52 -2.57 -15.00
CA LEU A 70 -19.49 -1.97 -15.93
C LEU A 70 -19.05 -0.58 -16.44
N LYS A 71 -18.03 0.02 -15.80
CA LYS A 71 -17.41 1.28 -16.26
C LYS A 71 -16.42 1.08 -17.42
N GLY A 72 -16.29 -0.14 -17.93
CA GLY A 72 -15.30 -0.50 -18.94
C GLY A 72 -13.89 -0.61 -18.35
N GLU A 73 -12.95 -1.07 -19.17
CA GLU A 73 -11.59 -1.40 -18.74
C GLU A 73 -10.83 -0.20 -18.16
N GLU A 74 -10.86 0.93 -18.85
CA GLU A 74 -10.18 2.16 -18.41
C GLU A 74 -10.76 2.67 -17.08
N GLY A 75 -12.09 2.72 -16.98
CA GLY A 75 -12.77 3.14 -15.75
C GLY A 75 -12.49 2.20 -14.58
N PHE A 76 -12.43 0.89 -14.83
CA PHE A 76 -12.06 -0.11 -13.84
C PHE A 76 -10.62 0.06 -13.36
N LEU A 77 -9.65 0.19 -14.27
CA LEU A 77 -8.24 0.33 -13.91
C LEU A 77 -7.98 1.63 -13.15
N MET A 78 -8.61 2.73 -13.55
CA MET A 78 -8.52 4.01 -12.82
C MET A 78 -9.12 3.90 -11.42
N GLN A 79 -10.26 3.23 -11.28
CA GLN A 79 -10.88 3.01 -9.96
C GLN A 79 -10.02 2.12 -9.08
N LEU A 80 -9.46 1.04 -9.63
CA LEU A 80 -8.56 0.14 -8.92
C LEU A 80 -7.28 0.88 -8.48
N GLY A 81 -6.64 1.60 -9.40
CA GLY A 81 -5.48 2.44 -9.07
C GLY A 81 -5.79 3.44 -7.96
N ALA A 82 -6.93 4.12 -8.02
CA ALA A 82 -7.35 5.06 -6.98
C ALA A 82 -7.58 4.38 -5.62
N ALA A 83 -8.16 3.17 -5.61
CA ALA A 83 -8.34 2.38 -4.40
C ALA A 83 -6.98 1.95 -3.80
N LEU A 84 -6.04 1.54 -4.64
CA LEU A 84 -4.66 1.22 -4.26
C LEU A 84 -3.91 2.45 -3.71
N ALA A 85 -4.03 3.62 -4.35
CA ALA A 85 -3.53 4.88 -3.80
C ALA A 85 -4.18 5.22 -2.44
N GLY A 86 -5.46 4.91 -2.30
CA GLY A 86 -6.21 5.05 -1.06
C GLY A 86 -5.58 4.31 0.12
N VAL A 87 -4.98 3.13 -0.10
CA VAL A 87 -4.27 2.38 0.95
C VAL A 87 -3.12 3.21 1.52
N TRP A 88 -2.30 3.83 0.67
CA TRP A 88 -1.24 4.74 1.14
C TRP A 88 -1.80 5.94 1.89
N ASN A 89 -2.89 6.53 1.40
CA ASN A 89 -3.51 7.69 2.05
C ASN A 89 -4.06 7.33 3.44
N THR A 90 -4.63 6.13 3.60
CA THR A 90 -5.06 5.60 4.91
C THR A 90 -3.88 5.44 5.86
N GLU A 91 -2.69 5.10 5.38
CA GLU A 91 -1.47 5.00 6.18
C GLU A 91 -0.79 6.36 6.45
N GLY A 92 -1.35 7.48 5.96
CA GLY A 92 -0.75 8.82 6.12
C GLY A 92 0.25 9.21 5.03
N GLY A 93 0.29 8.47 3.94
CA GLY A 93 0.97 8.87 2.71
C GLY A 93 0.21 9.92 1.91
N ILE A 94 0.86 10.43 0.87
CA ILE A 94 0.25 11.29 -0.14
C ILE A 94 0.37 10.57 -1.48
N ALA A 95 -0.72 9.96 -1.91
CA ALA A 95 -0.79 9.17 -3.12
C ALA A 95 -1.98 9.55 -4.00
N GLY A 96 -1.76 9.42 -5.30
CA GLY A 96 -2.77 9.64 -6.34
C GLY A 96 -2.53 8.75 -7.55
N VAL A 97 -3.38 8.92 -8.56
CA VAL A 97 -3.29 8.17 -9.82
C VAL A 97 -3.35 9.10 -11.02
N GLU A 98 -2.66 8.70 -12.07
CA GLU A 98 -2.67 9.31 -13.38
C GLU A 98 -2.75 8.23 -14.46
N GLN A 99 -3.32 8.57 -15.61
CA GLN A 99 -3.31 7.66 -16.76
C GLN A 99 -1.87 7.50 -17.27
N GLY A 100 -1.49 6.28 -17.61
CA GLY A 100 -0.20 5.99 -18.23
C GLY A 100 -0.16 6.42 -19.70
N GLU A 101 1.02 6.34 -20.31
CA GLU A 101 1.21 6.72 -21.72
C GLU A 101 0.49 5.77 -22.70
N ARG A 102 0.22 4.54 -22.27
CA ARG A 102 -0.44 3.50 -23.07
C ARG A 102 -1.89 3.30 -22.65
N PRO A 103 -2.79 2.99 -23.59
CA PRO A 103 -4.14 2.52 -23.25
C PRO A 103 -4.07 1.31 -22.31
N GLY A 104 -4.90 1.31 -21.26
CA GLY A 104 -4.92 0.24 -20.26
C GLY A 104 -3.76 0.29 -19.25
N GLU A 105 -3.04 1.41 -19.17
CA GLU A 105 -2.01 1.66 -18.16
C GLU A 105 -2.46 2.74 -17.18
N VAL A 106 -2.27 2.49 -15.88
CA VAL A 106 -2.49 3.46 -14.81
C VAL A 106 -1.22 3.56 -13.97
N LEU A 107 -0.79 4.79 -13.70
CA LEU A 107 0.35 5.07 -12.84
C LEU A 107 -0.16 5.47 -11.46
N ILE A 108 0.33 4.80 -10.44
CA ILE A 108 0.03 5.08 -9.04
C ILE A 108 1.27 5.73 -8.44
N ARG A 109 1.13 6.96 -7.96
CA ARG A 109 2.23 7.79 -7.48
C ARG A 109 2.05 8.12 -6.02
N CYS A 110 3.06 7.86 -5.20
CA CYS A 110 3.09 8.27 -3.80
C CYS A 110 4.34 9.11 -3.53
N THR A 111 4.15 10.41 -3.29
CA THR A 111 5.23 11.42 -3.12
C THR A 111 5.68 11.54 -1.67
N ARG A 112 4.87 11.06 -0.74
CA ARG A 112 5.22 10.97 0.68
C ARG A 112 4.76 9.63 1.21
N CYS A 113 5.70 8.78 1.63
CA CYS A 113 5.41 7.52 2.29
C CYS A 113 6.01 7.53 3.70
N PRO A 114 5.23 7.27 4.75
CA PRO A 114 5.74 7.24 6.13
C PRO A 114 6.55 5.98 6.49
N TRP A 115 6.38 4.88 5.72
CA TRP A 115 6.98 3.58 6.02
C TRP A 115 8.50 3.57 6.13
N PRO A 116 9.28 4.22 5.24
CA PRO A 116 10.73 4.23 5.35
C PRO A 116 11.23 4.95 6.61
N SER A 117 10.50 5.95 7.09
CA SER A 117 10.86 6.63 8.34
C SER A 117 10.62 5.72 9.54
N THR A 118 9.44 5.08 9.61
CA THR A 118 9.13 4.15 10.71
C THR A 118 10.04 2.93 10.70
N ALA A 119 10.41 2.40 9.53
CA ALA A 119 11.30 1.25 9.40
C ALA A 119 12.64 1.43 10.14
N LYS A 120 13.16 2.66 10.18
CA LYS A 120 14.43 2.99 10.85
C LYS A 120 14.34 2.78 12.36
N ASP A 121 13.18 3.05 12.96
CA ASP A 121 12.95 2.85 14.40
C ASP A 121 13.00 1.37 14.80
N PHE A 122 12.86 0.46 13.82
CA PHE A 122 12.87 -1.00 13.98
C PHE A 122 14.07 -1.66 13.28
N GLU A 123 15.08 -0.88 12.89
CA GLU A 123 16.30 -1.37 12.23
C GLU A 123 16.03 -2.20 10.95
N VAL A 124 14.90 -1.95 10.28
CA VAL A 124 14.54 -2.64 9.03
C VAL A 124 15.22 -1.98 7.84
N SER A 125 15.80 -2.80 6.95
CA SER A 125 16.50 -2.32 5.76
C SER A 125 15.55 -1.62 4.77
N MET A 126 16.03 -0.60 4.08
CA MET A 126 15.26 0.10 3.04
C MET A 126 14.86 -0.83 1.89
N GLU A 127 15.68 -1.85 1.59
CA GLU A 127 15.35 -2.82 0.55
C GLU A 127 14.18 -3.70 0.97
N GLU A 128 14.13 -4.16 2.21
CA GLU A 128 12.95 -4.88 2.73
C GLU A 128 11.69 -4.01 2.65
N VAL A 129 11.77 -2.71 2.95
CA VAL A 129 10.63 -1.79 2.83
C VAL A 129 10.13 -1.73 1.38
N ALA A 130 11.05 -1.62 0.40
CA ALA A 130 10.70 -1.57 -1.01
C ALA A 130 10.06 -2.89 -1.48
N LEU A 131 10.70 -4.03 -1.20
CA LEU A 131 10.23 -5.34 -1.64
C LEU A 131 8.92 -5.74 -0.97
N SER A 132 8.78 -5.50 0.34
CA SER A 132 7.52 -5.77 1.06
C SER A 132 6.38 -4.92 0.49
N ARG A 133 6.65 -3.66 0.17
CA ARG A 133 5.64 -2.79 -0.43
C ARG A 133 5.24 -3.28 -1.83
N GLU A 134 6.19 -3.67 -2.66
CA GLU A 134 5.91 -4.26 -3.98
C GLU A 134 5.06 -5.52 -3.84
N ARG A 135 5.50 -6.45 -2.99
CA ARG A 135 4.83 -7.74 -2.77
C ARG A 135 3.41 -7.56 -2.26
N MET A 136 3.18 -6.63 -1.31
CA MET A 136 1.86 -6.35 -0.78
C MET A 136 0.89 -5.88 -1.87
N PHE A 137 1.31 -4.93 -2.71
CA PHE A 137 0.46 -4.41 -3.80
C PHE A 137 0.23 -5.43 -4.90
N GLN A 138 1.23 -6.26 -5.23
CA GLN A 138 1.05 -7.38 -6.15
C GLN A 138 0.05 -8.40 -5.59
N ALA A 139 0.15 -8.74 -4.31
CA ALA A 139 -0.74 -9.69 -3.66
C ALA A 139 -2.20 -9.20 -3.58
N MET A 140 -2.44 -7.88 -3.49
CA MET A 140 -3.79 -7.31 -3.58
C MET A 140 -4.48 -7.64 -4.92
N LEU A 141 -3.71 -7.80 -5.99
CA LEU A 141 -4.27 -8.06 -7.33
C LEU A 141 -4.67 -9.51 -7.54
N GLU A 142 -4.21 -10.46 -6.72
CA GLU A 142 -4.42 -11.89 -6.92
C GLU A 142 -5.93 -12.23 -6.95
N ASP A 143 -6.66 -11.93 -5.87
CA ASP A 143 -8.11 -12.21 -5.79
C ASP A 143 -8.94 -11.29 -6.68
N ILE A 144 -8.48 -10.06 -6.92
CA ILE A 144 -9.16 -9.11 -7.83
C ILE A 144 -9.11 -9.66 -9.26
N SER A 145 -7.96 -10.19 -9.68
CA SER A 145 -7.78 -10.77 -11.01
C SER A 145 -8.68 -11.99 -11.21
N VAL A 146 -8.75 -12.86 -10.21
CA VAL A 146 -9.62 -14.04 -10.22
C VAL A 146 -11.09 -13.64 -10.28
N PHE A 147 -11.52 -12.72 -9.41
CA PHE A 147 -12.94 -12.34 -9.30
C PHE A 147 -13.49 -11.70 -10.59
N PHE A 148 -12.75 -10.78 -11.19
CA PHE A 148 -13.17 -10.12 -12.43
C PHE A 148 -12.77 -10.89 -13.69
N ASN A 149 -12.02 -11.99 -13.55
CA ASN A 149 -11.42 -12.75 -14.66
C ASN A 149 -10.60 -11.84 -15.60
N ILE A 150 -9.78 -10.99 -15.00
CA ILE A 150 -8.89 -10.06 -15.71
C ILE A 150 -7.49 -10.29 -15.16
N PRO A 151 -6.52 -10.73 -15.98
CA PRO A 151 -5.17 -10.89 -15.48
C PRO A 151 -4.58 -9.49 -15.23
N LEU A 152 -4.37 -9.12 -13.97
CA LEU A 152 -3.80 -7.82 -13.60
C LEU A 152 -2.34 -7.98 -13.18
N LYS A 153 -1.59 -6.91 -13.37
CA LYS A 153 -0.17 -6.83 -13.08
C LYS A 153 0.15 -5.47 -12.48
N LEU A 154 1.06 -5.48 -11.50
CA LEU A 154 1.62 -4.26 -10.93
C LEU A 154 3.14 -4.36 -10.83
N GLU A 155 3.82 -3.34 -11.35
CA GLU A 155 5.28 -3.21 -11.36
C GLU A 155 5.70 -1.97 -10.57
N MET A 156 6.71 -2.09 -9.70
CA MET A 156 7.34 -0.93 -9.09
C MET A 156 8.43 -0.36 -10.00
N LEU A 157 8.20 0.85 -10.52
CA LEU A 157 9.17 1.54 -11.38
C LEU A 157 10.15 2.40 -10.58
N LYS A 158 9.67 3.00 -9.47
CA LYS A 158 10.47 3.82 -8.56
C LYS A 158 10.04 3.55 -7.13
N ALA A 159 10.98 3.67 -6.21
CA ALA A 159 10.75 3.49 -4.77
C ALA A 159 11.46 4.58 -3.96
N ILE A 160 10.79 5.15 -2.97
CA ILE A 160 11.40 6.10 -2.02
C ILE A 160 12.61 5.46 -1.28
N PRO A 161 12.52 4.21 -0.75
CA PRO A 161 13.64 3.58 -0.05
C PRO A 161 14.88 3.38 -0.93
N ARG A 162 14.71 3.36 -2.26
CA ARG A 162 15.80 3.23 -3.25
C ARG A 162 16.34 4.60 -3.71
N GLY A 163 15.96 5.69 -3.05
CA GLY A 163 16.51 7.04 -3.30
C GLY A 163 15.80 7.84 -4.40
N HIS A 164 14.68 7.37 -4.96
CA HIS A 164 14.00 8.06 -6.06
C HIS A 164 13.11 9.24 -5.65
N GLY A 165 12.90 9.46 -4.34
CA GLY A 165 12.03 10.54 -3.82
C GLY A 165 10.53 10.33 -4.07
N VAL A 166 10.14 9.27 -4.80
CA VAL A 166 8.74 8.94 -5.11
C VAL A 166 8.58 7.43 -5.26
N TYR A 167 7.43 6.90 -4.84
CA TYR A 167 6.97 5.59 -5.31
C TYR A 167 6.18 5.78 -6.60
N LEU A 168 6.55 5.04 -7.62
CA LEU A 168 5.81 4.98 -8.88
C LEU A 168 5.55 3.52 -9.20
N MET A 169 4.27 3.15 -9.20
CA MET A 169 3.81 1.82 -9.60
C MET A 169 3.04 1.92 -10.90
N ARG A 170 3.20 0.93 -11.78
CA ARG A 170 2.43 0.77 -12.99
C ARG A 170 1.43 -0.35 -12.79
N LEU A 171 0.15 -0.06 -12.94
CA LEU A 171 -0.94 -1.02 -12.98
C LEU A 171 -1.37 -1.20 -14.44
N SER A 172 -1.47 -2.45 -14.88
CA SER A 172 -1.99 -2.80 -16.20
C SER A 172 -2.60 -4.20 -16.18
N LYS A 173 -3.21 -4.61 -17.29
CA LYS A 173 -3.43 -6.04 -17.54
C LYS A 173 -2.10 -6.74 -17.78
N ALA A 174 -1.99 -8.00 -17.36
CA ALA A 174 -0.91 -8.86 -17.80
C ALA A 174 -1.16 -9.23 -19.27
N ALA A 175 -0.10 -9.20 -20.07
CA ALA A 175 -0.13 -9.59 -21.48
C ALA A 175 -0.27 -11.12 -21.61
#